data_AF-A0A8T3SNE8-F1
#
_entry.id   AF-A0A8T3SNE8-F1
#
_cell.length_a   1.000
_cell.length_b   1.000
_cell.length_c   1.000
_cell.angle_alpha   90.00
_cell.angle_beta   90.00
_cell.angle_gamma   90.00
#
_symmetry.space_group_name_H-M   'P 1'
#
loop_
_entity.id
_entity.type
_entity.pdbx_description
1 polymer ?
#
loop_
_entity_poly.entity_id
_entity_poly.type
_entity_poly.pdbx_seq_one_letter_code
_entity_poly.pdbx_strand_id
1 'polypeptide(L)'
;MERSDSVADELERRGVAAPAALLMEAHRPLLPLLRQGIIFLGPLLSPLLGTRRFGMLREALEDPAVYDRIAARLTGERRDPSR
;
A
#
# COMPACT_ATOMS: atom_id res chain seq x y z
N MET A 1 -1.01 -15.47 7.55
CA MET A 1 -1.55 -14.68 6.43
C MET A 1 -1.26 -13.23 6.78
N GLU A 2 -0.24 -12.65 6.16
CA GLU A 2 0.33 -11.35 6.52
C GLU A 2 -0.72 -10.24 6.29
N ARG A 3 -0.84 -9.26 7.20
CA ARG A 3 -1.87 -8.20 7.10
C ARG A 3 -1.78 -7.38 5.81
N SER A 4 -0.60 -7.33 5.21
CA SER A 4 -0.27 -6.70 3.95
C SER A 4 -0.93 -7.36 2.74
N ASP A 5 -1.07 -8.69 2.72
CA ASP A 5 -1.80 -9.41 1.65
C ASP A 5 -3.27 -9.01 1.61
N SER A 6 -3.85 -8.67 2.78
CA SER A 6 -5.24 -8.23 2.88
C SER A 6 -5.54 -6.93 2.14
N VAL A 7 -4.56 -6.04 1.96
CA VAL A 7 -4.76 -4.76 1.26
C VAL A 7 -4.81 -4.97 -0.24
N ALA A 8 -3.85 -5.73 -0.78
CA ALA A 8 -3.86 -6.10 -2.19
C ALA A 8 -5.14 -6.87 -2.56
N ASP A 9 -5.53 -7.85 -1.73
CA ASP A 9 -6.78 -8.59 -1.95
C ASP A 9 -8.01 -7.67 -1.98
N GLU A 10 -8.06 -6.65 -1.11
CA GLU A 10 -9.18 -5.71 -1.03
C GLU A 10 -9.24 -4.79 -2.26
N LEU A 11 -8.09 -4.36 -2.76
CA LEU A 11 -7.98 -3.54 -3.97
C LEU A 11 -8.34 -4.35 -5.23
N GLU A 12 -7.92 -5.62 -5.28
CA GLU A 12 -8.32 -6.59 -6.31
C GLU A 12 -9.83 -6.83 -6.28
N ARG A 13 -10.41 -7.16 -5.11
CA ARG A 13 -11.86 -7.37 -4.93
C ARG A 13 -12.70 -6.17 -5.37
N ARG A 14 -12.18 -4.96 -5.19
CA ARG A 14 -12.86 -3.71 -5.58
C ARG A 14 -12.64 -3.32 -7.04
N GLY A 15 -11.87 -4.10 -7.81
CA GLY A 15 -11.57 -3.81 -9.22
C GLY A 15 -10.68 -2.57 -9.42
N VAL A 16 -9.97 -2.13 -8.39
CA VAL A 16 -9.12 -0.91 -8.41
C VAL A 16 -7.63 -1.25 -8.32
N ALA A 17 -7.25 -2.51 -8.55
CA ALA A 17 -5.85 -2.94 -8.45
C ALA A 17 -4.92 -2.17 -9.40
N ALA A 18 -5.28 -2.04 -10.68
CA ALA A 18 -4.48 -1.31 -11.67
C ALA A 18 -4.27 0.19 -11.34
N PRO A 19 -5.32 0.99 -11.04
CA PRO A 19 -5.11 2.38 -10.64
C PRO A 19 -4.37 2.50 -9.29
N ALA A 20 -4.56 1.56 -8.35
CA ALA A 20 -3.81 1.55 -7.11
C ALA A 20 -2.31 1.27 -7.35
N ALA A 21 -1.97 0.35 -8.23
CA ALA A 21 -0.59 0.05 -8.62
C ALA A 21 0.11 1.27 -9.22
N LEU A 22 -0.55 1.95 -10.17
CA LEU A 22 -0.05 3.18 -10.79
C LEU A 22 0.19 4.27 -9.76
N LEU A 23 -0.76 4.44 -8.83
CA LEU A 23 -0.65 5.42 -7.78
C LEU A 23 0.52 5.07 -6.83
N MET A 24 0.70 3.80 -6.47
CA MET A 24 1.80 3.38 -5.61
C MET A 24 3.17 3.60 -6.28
N GLU A 25 3.31 3.27 -7.56
CA GLU A 25 4.56 3.51 -8.29
C GLU A 25 4.87 5.01 -8.39
N ALA A 26 3.86 5.85 -8.66
CA ALA A 26 4.01 7.30 -8.72
C ALA A 26 4.43 7.92 -7.37
N HIS A 27 3.98 7.33 -6.25
CA HIS A 27 4.32 7.79 -4.91
C HIS A 27 5.58 7.13 -4.34
N ARG A 28 6.16 6.15 -5.05
CA ARG A 28 7.41 5.48 -4.67
C ARG A 28 8.55 6.44 -4.31
N PRO A 29 8.89 7.47 -5.13
CA PRO A 29 9.94 8.42 -4.78
C PRO A 29 9.60 9.28 -3.56
N LEU A 30 8.32 9.41 -3.22
CA LEU A 30 7.82 10.18 -2.09
C LEU A 30 7.75 9.37 -0.80
N LEU A 31 8.03 8.05 -0.82
CA LEU A 31 7.93 7.20 0.38
C LEU A 31 8.63 7.79 1.62
N PRO A 32 9.87 8.31 1.53
CA PRO A 32 10.54 8.89 2.69
C PRO A 32 9.73 10.04 3.31
N LEU A 33 9.12 10.88 2.48
CA LEU A 33 8.28 12.00 2.91
C LEU A 33 6.94 11.51 3.47
N LEU A 34 6.33 10.51 2.85
CA LEU A 34 5.06 9.92 3.30
C LEU A 34 5.20 9.22 4.65
N ARG A 35 6.34 8.58 4.92
CA ARG A 35 6.69 8.00 6.22
C ARG A 35 6.78 9.05 7.32
N GLN A 36 7.40 10.18 7.04
CA GLN A 36 7.44 11.29 7.98
C GLN A 36 6.03 11.89 8.16
N GLY A 37 5.30 12.03 7.05
CA GLY A 37 3.96 12.59 6.99
C GLY A 37 2.94 11.80 7.79
N ILE A 38 2.96 10.46 7.74
CA ILE A 38 2.00 9.62 8.46
C ILE A 38 2.16 9.74 9.99
N ILE A 39 3.37 10.02 10.48
CA ILE A 39 3.64 10.27 11.90
C ILE A 39 3.04 11.60 12.33
N PHE A 40 3.25 12.65 11.52
CA PHE A 40 2.79 14.01 11.83
C PHE A 40 1.26 14.17 11.63
N LEU A 41 0.74 13.69 10.50
CA LEU A 41 -0.68 13.75 10.14
C LEU A 41 -1.50 12.62 10.78
N GLY A 42 -0.85 11.65 11.44
CA GLY A 42 -1.50 10.48 12.01
C GLY A 42 -2.70 10.79 12.92
N PRO A 43 -2.57 11.71 13.90
CA PRO A 43 -3.70 12.11 14.75
C PRO A 43 -4.89 12.68 13.96
N LEU A 44 -4.64 13.34 12.83
CA LEU A 44 -5.67 13.92 11.97
C LEU A 44 -6.31 12.87 11.05
N LEU A 45 -5.51 11.93 10.53
CA LEU A 45 -5.95 10.87 9.61
C LEU A 45 -6.63 9.71 10.32
N SER A 46 -6.25 9.42 11.56
CA SER A 46 -6.79 8.33 12.37
C SER A 46 -8.32 8.35 12.52
N PRO A 47 -9.00 9.47 12.87
CA PRO A 47 -10.46 9.49 12.98
C PRO A 47 -11.16 9.35 11.62
N LEU A 48 -10.56 9.82 10.52
CA LEU A 48 -11.14 9.73 9.18
C LEU A 48 -11.05 8.31 8.60
N LEU A 49 -9.89 7.67 8.74
CA LEU A 49 -9.62 6.35 8.17
C LEU A 49 -10.05 5.22 9.11
N GLY A 50 -10.19 5.50 10.40
CA GLY A 50 -10.35 4.52 11.46
C GLY A 50 -9.04 3.80 11.78
N THR A 51 -8.95 3.27 13.01
CA THR A 51 -7.72 2.66 13.55
C THR A 51 -7.19 1.50 12.71
N ARG A 52 -8.08 0.68 12.14
CA ARG A 52 -7.70 -0.48 11.32
C ARG A 52 -7.03 -0.08 10.01
N ARG A 53 -7.66 0.81 9.21
CA ARG A 53 -7.13 1.22 7.90
C ARG A 53 -5.90 2.11 8.08
N PHE A 54 -5.91 2.97 9.09
CA PHE A 54 -4.74 3.76 9.45
C PHE A 54 -3.56 2.88 9.85
N GLY A 55 -3.78 1.84 10.66
CA GLY A 55 -2.75 0.87 11.02
C GLY A 55 -2.15 0.15 9.80
N MET A 56 -2.99 -0.30 8.86
CA MET A 56 -2.54 -0.92 7.60
C MET A 56 -1.73 0.04 6.73
N LEU A 57 -2.19 1.29 6.59
CA LEU A 57 -1.47 2.32 5.84
C LEU A 57 -0.13 2.63 6.47
N ARG A 58 -0.08 2.77 7.80
CA ARG A 58 1.15 3.02 8.55
C ARG A 58 2.15 1.87 8.38
N GLU A 59 1.70 0.63 8.52
CA GLU A 59 2.52 -0.57 8.31
C GLU A 59 3.09 -0.63 6.90
N ALA A 60 2.26 -0.38 5.88
CA ALA A 60 2.71 -0.35 4.49
C ALA A 60 3.72 0.76 4.20
N LEU A 61 3.61 1.92 4.85
CA LEU A 61 4.58 3.02 4.67
C LEU A 61 5.85 2.80 5.50
N GLU A 62 5.75 2.25 6.71
CA GLU A 62 6.89 2.03 7.62
C GLU A 62 7.84 0.94 7.13
N ASP A 63 7.35 -0.07 6.40
CA ASP A 63 8.18 -1.10 5.78
C ASP A 63 8.18 -0.96 4.25
N PRO A 64 9.27 -0.43 3.65
CA PRO A 64 9.41 -0.33 2.20
C PRO A 64 9.26 -1.68 1.48
N ALA A 65 9.66 -2.79 2.13
CA ALA A 65 9.52 -4.11 1.53
C ALA A 65 8.05 -4.55 1.49
N VAL A 66 7.22 -4.14 2.44
CA VAL A 66 5.77 -4.36 2.39
C VAL A 66 5.15 -3.52 1.29
N TYR A 67 5.53 -2.24 1.19
CA TYR A 67 5.05 -1.35 0.12
C TYR A 67 5.35 -1.93 -1.26
N ASP A 68 6.61 -2.32 -1.48
CA ASP A 68 7.08 -2.89 -2.74
C ASP A 68 6.39 -4.24 -3.04
N ARG A 69 6.14 -5.09 -2.03
CA ARG A 69 5.36 -6.33 -2.21
C ARG A 69 3.94 -6.05 -2.69
N ILE A 70 3.26 -5.06 -2.09
CA ILE A 70 1.90 -4.69 -2.48
C ILE A 70 1.90 -4.12 -3.90
N ALA A 71 2.82 -3.20 -4.21
CA ALA A 71 2.95 -2.61 -5.55
C ALA A 71 3.21 -3.69 -6.62
N ALA A 72 4.22 -4.55 -6.41
CA ALA A 72 4.58 -5.64 -7.33
C ALA A 72 3.44 -6.66 -7.54
N ARG A 73 2.65 -6.91 -6.48
CA ARG A 73 1.47 -7.76 -6.59
C ARG A 73 0.39 -7.11 -7.44
N LEU A 74 0.11 -5.83 -7.23
CA LEU A 74 -0.94 -5.08 -7.94
C LEU A 74 -0.57 -4.78 -9.40
N THR A 75 0.71 -4.63 -9.72
CA THR A 75 1.20 -4.49 -11.12
C THR A 75 1.19 -5.82 -11.89
N GLY A 76 1.01 -6.95 -11.19
CA GLY A 76 1.02 -8.26 -11.83
C GLY A 76 2.42 -8.76 -12.22
N GLU A 77 3.50 -8.21 -11.64
CA GLU A 77 4.90 -8.66 -11.87
C GLU A 77 5.18 -10.11 -11.40
N ARG A 78 4.15 -10.88 -11.06
CA ARG A 78 4.21 -12.33 -10.91
C ARG A 78 3.16 -13.06 -11.76
N ARG A 79 3.25 -12.94 -13.09
CA ARG A 79 2.95 -14.04 -14.03
C ARG A 79 3.47 -13.78 -15.46
N ASP A 80 4.69 -14.26 -15.73
CA ASP A 80 4.91 -15.13 -16.90
C ASP A 80 6.10 -16.08 -16.67
N PRO A 81 5.88 -17.28 -16.11
CA PRO A 81 6.86 -18.38 -16.16
C PRO A 81 6.76 -19.19 -17.47
N SER A 82 6.29 -18.59 -18.57
CA SER A 82 6.09 -19.26 -19.86
C SER A 82 6.54 -18.36 -21.03
N ARG A 83 7.83 -18.01 -21.00
CA ARG A 83 8.65 -17.81 -22.21
C ARG A 83 9.87 -18.73 -22.15
#